data_AF-A0A238U4S6-F1
#
_entry.id   AF-A0A238U4S6-F1
#
_cell.length_a   1.000
_cell.length_b   1.000
_cell.length_c   1.000
_cell.angle_alpha   90.00
_cell.angle_beta   90.00
_cell.angle_gamma   90.00
#
_symmetry.space_group_name_H-M   'P 1'
#
loop_
_entity.id
_entity.type
_entity.pdbx_description
1 polymer ?
#
loop_
_entity_poly.entity_id
_entity_poly.type
_entity_poly.pdbx_seq_one_letter_code
_entity_poly.pdbx_strand_id
1 'polypeptide(L)'
;MGIFDIFKSDSNSKNPSIDLTDFKFLSDDHTRIQSGHQTNANNKGAWRGIRVKTSDNKIFYVTMYNMDGNHPVWGDNIQMAEKQMKMLEETNERIVLRGFGKDAMGSSFADYGLTLYKSNNKIDKVSLHMHDRNIDIVYEKAENKEQSTKLDNFTEKDSFKGFIQRFSSMTMTDKMQIAMQTDTVNNKGATAYNNGDIELAIKSFNQALQIMPINDDALINLARCYTRIEDYEKSIEPLHKLHILNTDNKGKIIAYSLLMHLLEDFDSDGGAVSPSTLISFIQENFGFSTNDSEIKSIMSKINEPYNRDILVYMIGGLGLGMGSGESPYMTSDGTTKSVIRDEIKDVLNWN
;
A
#
# COMPACT_ATOMS: atom_id res chain seq x y z
N MET A 1 -19.04 -37.89 -18.18
CA MET A 1 -18.94 -36.68 -19.02
C MET A 1 -18.99 -35.48 -18.10
N GLY A 2 -17.83 -34.89 -17.81
CA GLY A 2 -17.66 -33.71 -16.97
C GLY A 2 -16.85 -32.67 -17.76
N ILE A 3 -17.19 -31.40 -17.58
CA ILE A 3 -17.01 -30.30 -18.54
C ILE A 3 -15.63 -29.62 -18.39
N PHE A 4 -14.57 -30.38 -18.09
CA PHE A 4 -13.25 -29.83 -17.74
C PHE A 4 -12.08 -30.25 -18.66
N ASP A 5 -12.36 -30.70 -19.88
CA ASP A 5 -11.34 -31.02 -20.89
C ASP A 5 -11.30 -30.01 -22.05
N ILE A 6 -11.10 -28.72 -21.73
CA ILE A 6 -10.75 -27.69 -22.74
C ILE A 6 -9.51 -26.91 -22.26
N PHE A 7 -8.41 -27.63 -22.03
CA PHE A 7 -7.07 -27.04 -22.10
C PHE A 7 -6.20 -27.95 -22.95
N LYS A 8 -6.50 -27.98 -24.25
CA LYS A 8 -5.47 -28.32 -25.24
C LYS A 8 -4.67 -27.06 -25.52
N SER A 9 -3.38 -27.20 -25.26
CA SER A 9 -2.31 -26.27 -25.58
C SER A 9 -2.39 -25.74 -27.00
N ASP A 10 -2.56 -24.43 -27.12
CA ASP A 10 -1.99 -23.65 -28.23
C ASP A 10 -1.15 -22.54 -27.62
N SER A 11 0.11 -22.86 -27.35
CA SER A 11 1.16 -21.88 -27.08
C SER A 11 1.55 -21.21 -28.40
N ASN A 12 0.64 -20.41 -28.96
CA ASN A 12 0.99 -19.39 -29.92
C ASN A 12 0.85 -18.06 -29.18
N SER A 13 1.97 -17.47 -28.78
CA SER A 13 2.02 -16.09 -28.29
C SER A 13 1.59 -15.17 -29.44
N LYS A 14 0.29 -14.98 -29.60
CA LYS A 14 -0.25 -13.94 -30.46
C LYS A 14 0.10 -12.61 -29.80
N ASN A 15 0.86 -11.79 -30.50
CA ASN A 15 0.99 -10.39 -30.11
C ASN A 15 -0.41 -9.77 -30.13
N PRO A 16 -0.78 -8.97 -29.10
CA PRO A 16 -2.07 -8.31 -29.08
C PRO A 16 -2.27 -7.44 -30.31
N SER A 17 -3.52 -7.28 -30.75
CA SER A 17 -3.84 -6.42 -31.90
C SER A 17 -3.55 -4.93 -31.65
N ILE A 18 -3.35 -4.55 -30.39
CA ILE A 18 -2.94 -3.22 -29.95
C ILE A 18 -1.60 -3.36 -29.21
N ASP A 19 -0.68 -2.44 -29.48
CA ASP A 19 0.59 -2.39 -28.75
C ASP A 19 0.35 -1.97 -27.29
N LEU A 20 0.62 -2.92 -26.38
CA LEU A 20 0.51 -2.73 -24.94
C LEU A 20 1.87 -2.61 -24.24
N THR A 21 2.96 -2.45 -25.00
CA THR A 21 4.32 -2.33 -24.44
C THR A 21 4.39 -1.20 -23.41
N ASP A 22 3.79 -0.06 -23.71
CA ASP A 22 3.62 1.07 -22.78
C ASP A 22 2.34 1.87 -23.08
N PHE A 23 1.20 1.17 -23.10
CA PHE A 23 -0.10 1.74 -23.40
C PHE A 23 -0.61 2.65 -22.27
N LYS A 24 -1.18 3.80 -22.65
CA LYS A 24 -1.71 4.80 -21.73
C LYS A 24 -3.12 5.22 -22.13
N PHE A 25 -4.00 5.29 -21.15
CA PHE A 25 -5.38 5.71 -21.30
C PHE A 25 -5.68 6.84 -20.33
N LEU A 26 -6.16 7.96 -20.86
CA LEU A 26 -6.54 9.13 -20.08
C LEU A 26 -8.05 9.23 -20.09
N SER A 27 -8.60 9.53 -18.91
CA SER A 27 -10.03 9.72 -18.69
C SER A 27 -10.24 10.92 -17.80
N ASP A 28 -11.32 11.66 -18.01
CA ASP A 28 -11.77 12.75 -17.15
C ASP A 28 -13.14 12.47 -16.53
N ASP A 29 -13.66 11.27 -16.71
CA ASP A 29 -14.97 10.87 -16.20
C ASP A 29 -15.00 9.36 -15.96
N HIS A 30 -15.71 8.96 -14.92
CA HIS A 30 -15.87 7.55 -14.63
C HIS A 30 -17.18 7.23 -13.96
N THR A 31 -17.69 6.05 -14.26
CA THR A 31 -18.94 5.55 -13.70
C THR A 31 -18.65 4.33 -12.85
N ARG A 32 -19.08 4.36 -11.59
CA ARG A 32 -19.02 3.20 -10.71
C ARG A 32 -20.30 2.40 -10.84
N ILE A 33 -20.15 1.10 -11.07
CA ILE A 33 -21.23 0.12 -11.11
C ILE A 33 -20.97 -0.84 -9.94
N GLN A 34 -21.93 -0.97 -9.03
CA GLN A 34 -21.83 -1.89 -7.90
C GLN A 34 -22.98 -2.87 -7.97
N SER A 35 -22.66 -4.16 -8.04
CA SER A 35 -23.66 -5.22 -8.18
C SER A 35 -24.62 -4.99 -9.35
N GLY A 36 -24.09 -4.50 -10.48
CA GLY A 36 -24.87 -4.19 -11.69
C GLY A 36 -25.60 -2.85 -11.67
N HIS A 37 -25.61 -2.12 -10.55
CA HIS A 37 -26.26 -0.81 -10.44
C HIS A 37 -25.26 0.33 -10.52
N GLN A 38 -25.51 1.27 -11.44
CA GLN A 38 -24.73 2.49 -11.57
C GLN A 38 -24.97 3.43 -10.38
N THR A 39 -23.91 4.06 -9.88
CA THR A 39 -24.02 5.14 -8.88
C THR A 39 -24.30 6.49 -9.55
N ASN A 40 -25.05 7.36 -8.87
CA ASN A 40 -25.41 8.70 -9.37
C ASN A 40 -24.32 9.77 -9.14
N ALA A 41 -23.07 9.35 -8.90
CA ALA A 41 -21.98 10.29 -8.65
C ALA A 41 -21.56 10.95 -9.98
N ASN A 42 -21.49 12.28 -10.02
CA ASN A 42 -20.90 13.00 -11.14
C ASN A 42 -19.39 13.06 -10.93
N ASN A 43 -18.65 12.33 -11.76
CA ASN A 43 -17.19 12.27 -11.70
C ASN A 43 -16.52 13.02 -12.86
N LYS A 44 -17.29 13.83 -13.61
CA LYS A 44 -16.73 14.64 -14.69
C LYS A 44 -15.71 15.64 -14.11
N GLY A 45 -14.53 15.66 -14.70
CA GLY A 45 -13.36 16.41 -14.23
C GLY A 45 -12.47 15.67 -13.24
N ALA A 46 -12.82 14.43 -12.83
CA ALA A 46 -11.95 13.60 -11.99
C ALA A 46 -10.98 12.81 -12.89
N TRP A 47 -9.81 13.40 -13.14
CA TRP A 47 -8.88 12.88 -14.14
C TRP A 47 -8.13 11.64 -13.67
N ARG A 48 -8.12 10.61 -14.51
CA ARG A 48 -7.42 9.34 -14.29
C ARG A 48 -6.55 8.95 -15.46
N GLY A 49 -5.36 8.49 -15.13
CA GLY A 49 -4.45 7.85 -16.07
C GLY A 49 -4.38 6.36 -15.78
N ILE A 50 -4.49 5.52 -16.81
CA ILE A 50 -4.29 4.08 -16.72
C ILE A 50 -3.10 3.75 -17.60
N ARG A 51 -2.12 3.04 -17.06
CA ARG A 51 -0.95 2.59 -17.81
C ARG A 51 -0.87 1.08 -17.77
N VAL A 52 -0.71 0.47 -18.93
CA VAL A 52 -0.47 -0.96 -19.11
C VAL A 52 0.90 -1.10 -19.74
N LYS A 53 1.80 -1.86 -19.10
CA LYS A 53 3.12 -2.18 -19.64
C LYS A 53 3.27 -3.68 -19.81
N THR A 54 4.04 -4.08 -20.81
CA THR A 54 4.54 -5.46 -20.95
C THR A 54 5.87 -5.45 -21.69
N SER A 55 6.72 -6.44 -21.41
CA SER A 55 7.96 -6.67 -22.17
C SER A 55 7.89 -7.92 -23.05
N ASP A 56 6.92 -8.80 -22.80
CA ASP A 56 6.86 -10.14 -23.38
C ASP A 56 5.47 -10.55 -23.90
N ASN A 57 4.47 -9.65 -23.79
CA ASN A 57 3.06 -9.91 -24.11
C ASN A 57 2.43 -11.07 -23.34
N LYS A 58 3.06 -11.53 -22.24
CA LYS A 58 2.55 -12.61 -21.37
C LYS A 58 2.15 -12.06 -20.01
N ILE A 59 2.97 -11.18 -19.45
CA ILE A 59 2.73 -10.52 -18.17
C ILE A 59 2.53 -9.03 -18.42
N PHE A 60 1.42 -8.52 -17.90
CA PHE A 60 1.04 -7.12 -18.00
C PHE A 60 1.07 -6.49 -16.62
N TYR A 61 1.54 -5.24 -16.56
CA TYR A 61 1.62 -4.47 -15.34
C TYR A 61 0.69 -3.27 -15.48
N VAL A 62 -0.34 -3.21 -14.62
CA VAL A 62 -1.37 -2.18 -14.69
C VAL A 62 -1.26 -1.26 -13.49
N THR A 63 -1.09 0.04 -13.75
CA THR A 63 -1.04 1.09 -12.73
C THR A 63 -2.10 2.13 -13.05
N MET A 64 -2.79 2.61 -12.02
CA MET A 64 -3.69 3.76 -12.16
C MET A 64 -3.12 4.98 -11.46
N TYR A 65 -3.36 6.13 -12.05
CA TYR A 65 -2.88 7.42 -11.60
C TYR A 65 -4.06 8.38 -11.38
N ASN A 66 -4.00 9.14 -10.29
CA ASN A 66 -4.79 10.35 -10.08
C ASN A 66 -4.06 11.52 -10.75
N MET A 67 -4.71 12.18 -11.72
CA MET A 67 -4.08 13.30 -12.44
C MET A 67 -4.38 14.66 -11.81
N ASP A 68 -5.28 14.73 -10.82
CA ASP A 68 -5.73 15.97 -10.18
C ASP A 68 -4.81 16.39 -9.02
N GLY A 69 -3.88 15.53 -8.63
CA GLY A 69 -2.95 15.76 -7.54
C GLY A 69 -2.47 14.45 -6.93
N ASN A 70 -1.50 14.57 -6.03
CA ASN A 70 -0.96 13.43 -5.32
C ASN A 70 -2.04 12.81 -4.45
N HIS A 71 -2.08 11.49 -4.41
CA HIS A 71 -2.93 10.79 -3.47
C HIS A 71 -2.57 11.21 -2.06
N PRO A 72 -3.57 11.49 -1.20
CA PRO A 72 -3.34 11.96 0.16
C PRO A 72 -2.34 11.09 0.92
N VAL A 73 -2.42 9.76 0.74
CA VAL A 73 -1.59 8.79 1.46
C VAL A 73 -0.29 8.47 0.72
N TRP A 74 -0.34 8.33 -0.62
CA TRP A 74 0.81 7.86 -1.39
C TRP A 74 1.85 8.94 -1.64
N GLY A 75 1.48 10.22 -1.54
CA GLY A 75 2.41 11.33 -1.81
C GLY A 75 2.94 11.35 -3.25
N ASP A 76 2.56 10.37 -4.06
CA ASP A 76 2.68 10.29 -5.49
C ASP A 76 1.27 10.35 -6.08
N ASN A 77 1.20 10.26 -7.40
CA ASN A 77 -0.01 10.29 -8.16
C ASN A 77 -0.57 8.89 -8.45
N ILE A 78 -0.02 7.80 -7.89
CA ILE A 78 -0.44 6.42 -8.18
C ILE A 78 -1.71 6.12 -7.39
N GLN A 79 -2.88 6.12 -8.02
CA GLN A 79 -4.14 5.80 -7.33
C GLN A 79 -4.33 4.28 -7.08
N MET A 80 -3.74 3.45 -7.93
CA MET A 80 -3.73 2.00 -7.76
C MET A 80 -2.32 1.52 -8.07
N ALA A 81 -1.67 0.96 -7.06
CA ALA A 81 -0.35 0.36 -7.19
C ALA A 81 -0.33 -0.67 -8.33
N GLU A 82 0.85 -0.87 -8.91
CA GLU A 82 1.04 -1.77 -10.04
C GLU A 82 0.53 -3.18 -9.72
N LYS A 83 -0.43 -3.67 -10.50
CA LYS A 83 -0.98 -5.03 -10.39
C LYS A 83 -0.51 -5.86 -11.58
N GLN A 84 0.05 -7.04 -11.28
CA GLN A 84 0.43 -8.00 -12.31
C GLN A 84 -0.80 -8.73 -12.85
N MET A 85 -0.94 -8.78 -14.17
CA MET A 85 -2.08 -9.36 -14.87
C MET A 85 -1.65 -10.26 -16.04
N LYS A 86 -2.53 -11.20 -16.39
CA LYS A 86 -2.45 -12.02 -17.61
C LYS A 86 -3.64 -11.72 -18.52
N MET A 87 -3.41 -11.82 -19.82
CA MET A 87 -4.50 -11.76 -20.78
C MET A 87 -5.30 -13.06 -20.73
N LEU A 88 -6.62 -12.94 -20.57
CA LEU A 88 -7.55 -14.05 -20.63
C LEU A 88 -8.20 -14.19 -21.99
N GLU A 89 -8.51 -13.06 -22.63
CA GLU A 89 -9.26 -13.02 -23.87
C GLU A 89 -8.86 -11.80 -24.71
N GLU A 90 -8.81 -11.99 -26.03
CA GLU A 90 -8.83 -10.90 -27.00
C GLU A 90 -9.84 -11.22 -28.12
N THR A 91 -10.77 -10.30 -28.36
CA THR A 91 -11.71 -10.33 -29.48
C THR A 91 -11.51 -9.10 -30.35
N ASN A 92 -12.31 -8.90 -31.40
CA ASN A 92 -12.29 -7.65 -32.16
C ASN A 92 -12.79 -6.45 -31.33
N GLU A 93 -13.57 -6.70 -30.28
CA GLU A 93 -14.28 -5.68 -29.49
C GLU A 93 -13.60 -5.40 -28.15
N ARG A 94 -12.71 -6.27 -27.66
CA ARG A 94 -12.07 -6.06 -26.35
C ARG A 94 -10.80 -6.87 -26.13
N ILE A 95 -10.01 -6.46 -25.14
CA ILE A 95 -8.93 -7.21 -24.50
C ILE A 95 -9.28 -7.33 -23.01
N VAL A 96 -9.21 -8.53 -22.44
CA VAL A 96 -9.51 -8.79 -21.03
C VAL A 96 -8.26 -9.26 -20.31
N LEU A 97 -7.86 -8.54 -19.28
CA LEU A 97 -6.76 -8.84 -18.39
C LEU A 97 -7.30 -9.22 -17.00
N ARG A 98 -6.69 -10.22 -16.35
CA ARG A 98 -6.98 -10.61 -14.97
C ARG A 98 -5.72 -10.65 -14.14
N GLY A 99 -5.79 -10.10 -12.93
CA GLY A 99 -4.68 -10.14 -12.00
C GLY A 99 -4.35 -11.56 -11.55
N PHE A 100 -3.07 -11.80 -11.23
CA PHE A 100 -2.60 -13.08 -10.72
C PHE A 100 -1.41 -12.86 -9.78
N GLY A 101 -1.21 -13.75 -8.82
CA GLY A 101 -0.21 -13.56 -7.77
C GLY A 101 -0.73 -12.69 -6.64
N LYS A 102 0.19 -12.16 -5.83
CA LYS A 102 -0.10 -11.36 -4.64
C LYS A 102 0.83 -10.15 -4.62
N ASP A 103 0.40 -9.06 -4.00
CA ASP A 103 1.36 -8.02 -3.64
C ASP A 103 2.28 -8.49 -2.52
N ALA A 104 3.24 -7.62 -2.26
CA ALA A 104 4.15 -7.71 -1.16
C ALA A 104 3.39 -7.99 0.15
N MET A 105 2.21 -7.40 0.40
CA MET A 105 1.39 -7.60 1.62
C MET A 105 0.54 -8.90 1.63
N GLY A 106 0.72 -9.79 0.64
CA GLY A 106 -0.04 -11.04 0.53
C GLY A 106 -1.46 -10.90 -0.03
N SER A 107 -1.90 -9.69 -0.37
CA SER A 107 -3.22 -9.43 -0.97
C SER A 107 -3.24 -9.90 -2.42
N SER A 108 -4.32 -10.59 -2.80
CA SER A 108 -4.42 -11.22 -4.11
C SER A 108 -4.60 -10.20 -5.23
N PHE A 109 -3.77 -10.29 -6.27
CA PHE A 109 -4.02 -9.55 -7.51
C PHE A 109 -5.21 -10.10 -8.27
N ALA A 110 -5.61 -11.34 -8.00
CA ALA A 110 -6.77 -11.93 -8.64
C ALA A 110 -8.07 -11.20 -8.31
N ASP A 111 -8.12 -10.33 -7.32
CA ASP A 111 -9.30 -9.51 -7.04
C ASP A 111 -9.50 -8.40 -8.08
N TYR A 112 -8.49 -8.14 -8.93
CA TYR A 112 -8.51 -7.07 -9.93
C TYR A 112 -8.51 -7.61 -11.37
N GLY A 113 -9.19 -6.90 -12.26
CA GLY A 113 -9.17 -7.14 -13.71
C GLY A 113 -9.27 -5.83 -14.49
N LEU A 114 -8.90 -5.87 -15.78
CA LEU A 114 -8.98 -4.72 -16.67
C LEU A 114 -9.53 -5.15 -18.03
N THR A 115 -10.58 -4.50 -18.51
CA THR A 115 -11.08 -4.68 -19.88
C THR A 115 -10.81 -3.42 -20.70
N LEU A 116 -10.13 -3.57 -21.83
CA LEU A 116 -9.91 -2.51 -22.82
C LEU A 116 -10.90 -2.72 -23.97
N TYR A 117 -11.86 -1.83 -24.17
CA TYR A 117 -12.84 -1.93 -25.25
C TYR A 117 -12.29 -1.32 -26.53
N LYS A 118 -12.47 -2.02 -27.65
CA LYS A 118 -11.92 -1.72 -28.96
C LYS A 118 -13.02 -1.36 -29.95
N SER A 119 -12.81 -0.26 -30.66
CA SER A 119 -13.54 0.09 -31.88
C SER A 119 -12.54 0.55 -32.94
N ASN A 120 -12.54 -0.07 -34.12
CA ASN A 120 -11.59 0.22 -35.20
C ASN A 120 -10.11 0.23 -34.74
N ASN A 121 -9.71 -0.76 -33.93
CA ASN A 121 -8.38 -0.88 -33.32
C ASN A 121 -7.97 0.31 -32.42
N LYS A 122 -8.92 1.11 -31.94
CA LYS A 122 -8.69 2.15 -30.93
C LYS A 122 -9.39 1.78 -29.63
N ILE A 123 -8.76 2.12 -28.51
CA ILE A 123 -9.38 2.03 -27.19
C ILE A 123 -10.08 3.35 -26.86
N ASP A 124 -11.40 3.29 -26.80
CA ASP A 124 -12.30 4.40 -26.45
C ASP A 124 -12.82 4.29 -25.00
N LYS A 125 -12.77 3.09 -24.42
CA LYS A 125 -13.25 2.84 -23.07
C LYS A 125 -12.44 1.77 -22.35
N VAL A 126 -12.28 1.94 -21.04
CA VAL A 126 -11.61 0.98 -20.16
C VAL A 126 -12.49 0.68 -18.96
N SER A 127 -12.55 -0.56 -18.51
CA SER A 127 -13.19 -0.92 -17.24
C SER A 127 -12.19 -1.58 -16.29
N LEU A 128 -12.09 -1.03 -15.08
CA LEU A 128 -11.46 -1.69 -13.95
C LEU A 128 -12.50 -2.55 -13.24
N HIS A 129 -12.13 -3.79 -12.96
CA HIS A 129 -12.96 -4.74 -12.24
C HIS A 129 -12.35 -5.01 -10.86
N MET A 130 -13.13 -4.83 -9.80
CA MET A 130 -12.82 -5.25 -8.43
C MET A 130 -13.78 -6.39 -8.07
N HIS A 131 -13.33 -7.60 -8.33
CA HIS A 131 -14.14 -8.81 -8.32
C HIS A 131 -14.56 -9.25 -6.92
N ASP A 132 -13.69 -9.05 -5.92
CA ASP A 132 -13.95 -9.27 -4.50
C ASP A 132 -15.16 -8.47 -4.00
N ARG A 133 -15.34 -7.27 -4.54
CA ARG A 133 -16.38 -6.31 -4.12
C ARG A 133 -17.56 -6.23 -5.08
N ASN A 134 -17.50 -6.95 -6.21
CA ASN A 134 -18.48 -6.85 -7.29
C ASN A 134 -18.69 -5.40 -7.75
N ILE A 135 -17.57 -4.70 -7.99
CA ILE A 135 -17.54 -3.31 -8.45
C ILE A 135 -16.83 -3.25 -9.80
N ASP A 136 -17.43 -2.54 -10.74
CA ASP A 136 -16.79 -2.08 -11.97
C ASP A 136 -16.66 -0.57 -11.94
N ILE A 137 -15.53 -0.04 -12.42
CA ILE A 137 -15.36 1.38 -12.71
C ILE A 137 -15.08 1.52 -14.19
N VAL A 138 -15.99 2.19 -14.89
CA VAL A 138 -15.94 2.41 -16.33
C VAL A 138 -15.37 3.80 -16.61
N TYR A 139 -14.29 3.87 -17.37
CA TYR A 139 -13.58 5.08 -17.75
C TYR A 139 -13.77 5.34 -19.25
N GLU A 140 -14.28 6.52 -19.57
CA GLU A 140 -14.43 6.97 -20.96
C GLU A 140 -13.19 7.75 -21.40
N LYS A 141 -12.80 7.61 -22.67
CA LYS A 141 -11.60 8.27 -23.20
C LYS A 141 -11.77 9.79 -23.17
N ALA A 142 -10.76 10.48 -22.65
CA ALA A 142 -10.65 11.92 -22.72
C ALA A 142 -9.49 12.35 -23.62
N GLU A 143 -9.66 13.50 -24.28
CA GLU A 143 -8.60 14.16 -25.06
C GLU A 143 -8.19 15.46 -24.36
N ASN A 144 -6.97 15.47 -23.81
CA ASN A 144 -6.35 16.67 -23.27
C ASN A 144 -4.83 16.55 -23.39
N LYS A 145 -4.20 17.45 -24.15
CA LYS A 145 -2.78 17.36 -24.48
C LYS A 145 -1.89 17.52 -23.23
N GLU A 146 -2.23 18.43 -22.32
CA GLU A 146 -1.47 18.67 -21.11
C GLU A 146 -1.52 17.45 -20.18
N GLN A 147 -2.71 16.93 -19.91
CA GLN A 147 -2.91 15.75 -19.07
C GLN A 147 -2.31 14.49 -19.71
N SER A 148 -2.37 14.36 -21.04
CA SER A 148 -1.70 13.27 -21.75
C SER A 148 -0.18 13.36 -21.60
N THR A 149 0.39 14.56 -21.74
CA THR A 149 1.82 14.79 -21.53
C THR A 149 2.24 14.51 -20.09
N LYS A 150 1.41 14.83 -19.08
CA LYS A 150 1.64 14.43 -17.69
C LYS A 150 1.64 12.91 -17.53
N LEU A 151 0.66 12.21 -18.12
CA LEU A 151 0.57 10.76 -18.07
C LEU A 151 1.76 10.07 -18.78
N ASP A 152 2.20 10.62 -19.90
CA ASP A 152 3.38 10.16 -20.63
C ASP A 152 4.67 10.33 -19.81
N ASN A 153 4.74 11.41 -19.04
CA ASN A 153 5.90 11.75 -18.21
C ASN A 153 5.87 11.10 -16.83
N PHE A 154 4.78 10.41 -16.43
CA PHE A 154 4.79 9.62 -15.21
C PHE A 154 5.83 8.50 -15.32
N THR A 155 6.97 8.80 -14.72
CA THR A 155 8.20 8.03 -14.71
C THR A 155 8.54 7.72 -13.25
N GLU A 156 9.59 6.93 -12.99
CA GLU A 156 10.15 6.81 -11.63
C GLU A 156 10.43 8.16 -10.97
N LYS A 157 10.58 9.25 -11.74
CA LYS A 157 10.83 10.62 -11.27
C LYS A 157 9.69 11.21 -10.42
N ASP A 158 8.45 10.76 -10.63
CA ASP A 158 7.29 11.18 -9.84
C ASP A 158 6.94 10.20 -8.72
N SER A 159 7.64 9.07 -8.65
CA SER A 159 7.57 8.16 -7.51
C SER A 159 8.23 8.77 -6.28
N PHE A 160 7.97 8.17 -5.12
CA PHE A 160 8.69 8.47 -3.87
C PHE A 160 10.22 8.51 -4.04
N LYS A 161 10.80 7.54 -4.76
CA LYS A 161 12.25 7.50 -5.06
C LYS A 161 12.70 8.62 -5.98
N GLY A 162 11.85 8.98 -6.95
CA GLY A 162 12.08 10.12 -7.84
C GLY A 162 12.08 11.45 -7.09
N PHE A 163 11.17 11.62 -6.13
CA PHE A 163 11.18 12.77 -5.24
C PHE A 163 12.48 12.81 -4.43
N ILE A 164 12.92 11.70 -3.83
CA ILE A 164 14.20 11.64 -3.07
C ILE A 164 15.37 12.13 -3.93
N GLN A 165 15.49 11.62 -5.16
CA GLN A 165 16.56 12.02 -6.10
C GLN A 165 16.47 13.50 -6.49
N ARG A 166 15.27 13.99 -6.79
CA ARG A 166 15.08 15.40 -7.15
C ARG A 166 15.39 16.29 -5.95
N PHE A 167 14.82 15.99 -4.80
CA PHE A 167 15.02 16.72 -3.55
C PHE A 167 16.50 16.78 -3.19
N SER A 168 17.26 15.68 -3.28
CA SER A 168 18.69 15.67 -2.98
C SER A 168 19.49 16.64 -3.88
N SER A 169 19.09 16.79 -5.14
CA SER A 169 19.70 17.70 -6.11
C SER A 169 19.25 19.17 -6.05
N MET A 170 18.21 19.49 -5.25
CA MET A 170 17.70 20.86 -5.13
C MET A 170 18.66 21.79 -4.39
N THR A 171 18.53 23.09 -4.66
CA THR A 171 19.24 24.12 -3.88
C THR A 171 18.77 24.11 -2.43
N MET A 172 19.63 24.58 -1.52
CA MET A 172 19.28 24.65 -0.10
C MET A 172 18.07 25.58 0.14
N THR A 173 17.96 26.66 -0.63
CA THR A 173 16.82 27.58 -0.56
C THR A 173 15.51 26.88 -0.90
N ASP A 174 15.48 26.09 -1.98
CA ASP A 174 14.27 25.36 -2.38
C ASP A 174 13.90 24.29 -1.35
N LYS A 175 14.90 23.55 -0.84
CA LYS A 175 14.70 22.56 0.24
C LYS A 175 14.09 23.21 1.47
N MET A 176 14.63 24.35 1.89
CA MET A 176 14.17 25.08 3.07
C MET A 176 12.74 25.60 2.87
N GLN A 177 12.41 26.11 1.68
CA GLN A 177 11.04 26.54 1.39
C GLN A 177 10.05 25.37 1.45
N ILE A 178 10.40 24.22 0.86
CA ILE A 178 9.58 23.00 0.91
C ILE A 178 9.41 22.54 2.36
N ALA A 179 10.52 22.44 3.10
CA ALA A 179 10.55 22.04 4.52
C ALA A 179 9.65 22.93 5.39
N MET A 180 9.79 24.26 5.27
CA MET A 180 8.95 25.20 6.03
C MET A 180 7.45 25.04 5.73
N GLN A 181 7.10 24.83 4.46
CA GLN A 181 5.71 24.63 4.05
C GLN A 181 5.14 23.31 4.60
N THR A 182 5.88 22.21 4.47
CA THR A 182 5.45 20.92 5.01
C THR A 182 5.36 20.93 6.54
N ASP A 183 6.32 21.56 7.23
CA ASP A 183 6.34 21.60 8.70
C ASP A 183 5.17 22.39 9.26
N THR A 184 4.79 23.48 8.59
CA THR A 184 3.59 24.26 8.96
C THR A 184 2.33 23.39 8.95
N VAL A 185 2.19 22.55 7.91
CA VAL A 185 1.04 21.65 7.75
C VAL A 185 1.13 20.45 8.70
N ASN A 186 2.32 19.88 8.90
CA ASN A 186 2.59 18.81 9.87
C ASN A 186 2.23 19.26 11.30
N ASN A 187 2.66 20.47 11.70
CA ASN A 187 2.35 21.03 13.02
C ASN A 187 0.86 21.27 13.25
N LYS A 188 0.13 21.64 12.19
CA LYS A 188 -1.34 21.69 12.23
C LYS A 188 -1.94 20.29 12.48
N GLY A 189 -1.41 19.27 11.81
CA GLY A 189 -1.81 17.88 12.04
C GLY A 189 -1.53 17.42 13.47
N ALA A 190 -0.34 17.72 14.01
CA ALA A 190 0.02 17.40 15.38
C ALA A 190 -0.89 18.09 16.40
N THR A 191 -1.23 19.36 16.15
CA THR A 191 -2.20 20.09 16.99
C THR A 191 -3.58 19.42 16.97
N ALA A 192 -4.07 19.05 15.79
CA ALA A 192 -5.35 18.33 15.67
C ALA A 192 -5.31 16.96 16.38
N TYR A 193 -4.23 16.20 16.22
CA TYR A 193 -4.03 14.92 16.90
C TYR A 193 -4.08 15.05 18.43
N ASN A 194 -3.40 16.06 18.97
CA ASN A 194 -3.37 16.36 20.40
C ASN A 194 -4.77 16.79 20.92
N ASN A 195 -5.54 17.48 20.09
CA ASN A 195 -6.93 17.85 20.40
C ASN A 195 -7.92 16.67 20.24
N GLY A 196 -7.46 15.52 19.76
CA GLY A 196 -8.29 14.33 19.51
C GLY A 196 -9.04 14.34 18.18
N ASP A 197 -8.85 15.36 17.34
CA ASP A 197 -9.43 15.41 15.99
C ASP A 197 -8.55 14.62 15.01
N ILE A 198 -8.72 13.30 15.02
CA ILE A 198 -7.86 12.38 14.27
C ILE A 198 -8.10 12.48 12.76
N GLU A 199 -9.32 12.79 12.33
CA GLU A 199 -9.63 12.97 10.91
C GLU A 199 -8.90 14.20 10.33
N LEU A 200 -8.94 15.33 11.04
CA LEU A 200 -8.21 16.53 10.64
C LEU A 200 -6.69 16.32 10.72
N ALA A 201 -6.21 15.54 11.70
CA ALA A 201 -4.81 15.17 11.82
C ALA A 201 -4.33 14.40 10.58
N ILE A 202 -5.03 13.30 10.23
CA ILE A 202 -4.76 12.50 9.02
C ILE A 202 -4.77 13.38 7.78
N LYS A 203 -5.80 14.23 7.62
CA LYS A 203 -5.89 15.15 6.48
C LYS A 203 -4.67 16.08 6.40
N SER A 204 -4.24 16.63 7.53
CA SER A 204 -3.09 17.55 7.58
C SER A 204 -1.77 16.82 7.31
N PHE A 205 -1.53 15.65 7.91
CA PHE A 205 -0.32 14.87 7.61
C PHE A 205 -0.24 14.45 6.14
N ASN A 206 -1.37 14.02 5.56
CA ASN A 206 -1.46 13.76 4.13
C ASN A 206 -1.13 15.00 3.29
N GLN A 207 -1.62 16.19 3.66
CA GLN A 207 -1.26 17.44 2.99
C GLN A 207 0.24 17.77 3.12
N ALA A 208 0.85 17.51 4.28
CA ALA A 208 2.29 17.66 4.47
C ALA A 208 3.08 16.72 3.53
N LEU A 209 2.66 15.45 3.44
CA LEU A 209 3.27 14.45 2.55
C LEU A 209 3.01 14.72 1.06
N GLN A 210 1.98 15.47 0.69
CA GLN A 210 1.82 15.97 -0.68
C GLN A 210 2.87 17.03 -1.03
N ILE A 211 3.31 17.84 -0.06
CA ILE A 211 4.34 18.88 -0.24
C ILE A 211 5.73 18.25 -0.22
N MET A 212 6.00 17.44 0.80
CA MET A 212 7.27 16.73 1.00
C MET A 212 6.98 15.27 1.36
N PRO A 213 6.91 14.37 0.36
CA PRO A 213 6.65 12.95 0.60
C PRO A 213 7.63 12.31 1.59
N ILE A 214 8.84 12.85 1.68
CA ILE A 214 9.95 12.36 2.52
C ILE A 214 9.97 12.97 3.93
N ASN A 215 8.92 13.70 4.35
CA ASN A 215 8.81 14.24 5.71
C ASN A 215 8.60 13.08 6.69
N ASP A 216 9.66 12.71 7.40
CA ASP A 216 9.68 11.60 8.37
C ASP A 216 8.73 11.83 9.54
N ASP A 217 8.67 13.05 10.07
CA ASP A 217 7.70 13.42 11.12
C ASP A 217 6.25 13.17 10.68
N ALA A 218 5.90 13.59 9.46
CA ALA A 218 4.56 13.40 8.92
C ALA A 218 4.25 11.93 8.64
N LEU A 219 5.22 11.14 8.16
CA LEU A 219 5.08 9.68 7.99
C LEU A 219 4.81 8.99 9.34
N ILE A 220 5.60 9.32 10.36
CA ILE A 220 5.46 8.77 11.72
C ILE A 220 4.11 9.18 12.31
N ASN A 221 3.75 10.46 12.21
CA ASN A 221 2.50 10.96 12.76
C ASN A 221 1.26 10.41 12.04
N LEU A 222 1.36 10.11 10.75
CA LEU A 222 0.31 9.43 10.02
C LEU A 222 0.13 7.97 10.50
N ALA A 223 1.23 7.23 10.70
CA ALA A 223 1.18 5.89 11.30
C ALA A 223 0.57 5.90 12.72
N ARG A 224 0.85 6.94 13.51
CA ARG A 224 0.20 7.14 14.83
C ARG A 224 -1.30 7.34 14.72
N CYS A 225 -1.75 8.13 13.76
CA CYS A 225 -3.18 8.34 13.54
C CYS A 225 -3.89 7.02 13.20
N TYR A 226 -3.33 6.25 12.27
CA TYR A 226 -3.89 4.96 11.87
C TYR A 226 -3.92 3.94 13.00
N THR A 227 -2.84 3.87 13.79
CA THR A 227 -2.81 3.08 15.04
C THR A 227 -3.93 3.49 15.99
N ARG A 228 -4.18 4.79 16.16
CA ARG A 228 -5.17 5.32 17.10
C ARG A 228 -6.61 5.00 16.70
N ILE A 229 -6.88 4.83 15.42
CA ILE A 229 -8.20 4.39 14.91
C ILE A 229 -8.25 2.88 14.65
N GLU A 230 -7.22 2.13 15.06
CA GLU A 230 -7.10 0.68 14.89
C GLU A 230 -7.14 0.23 13.42
N ASP A 231 -6.71 1.09 12.51
CA ASP A 231 -6.58 0.82 11.07
C ASP A 231 -5.11 0.51 10.74
N TYR A 232 -4.60 -0.58 11.31
CA TYR A 232 -3.17 -0.91 11.29
C TYR A 232 -2.61 -1.14 9.88
N GLU A 233 -3.42 -1.67 8.98
CA GLU A 233 -3.08 -1.88 7.56
C GLU A 233 -2.59 -0.59 6.90
N LYS A 234 -3.23 0.56 7.20
CA LYS A 234 -2.83 1.85 6.65
C LYS A 234 -1.52 2.40 7.22
N SER A 235 -1.05 1.89 8.36
CA SER A 235 0.25 2.27 8.94
C SER A 235 1.45 1.68 8.19
N ILE A 236 1.24 0.58 7.47
CA ILE A 236 2.30 -0.17 6.78
C ILE A 236 3.01 0.71 5.76
N GLU A 237 2.25 1.46 4.97
CA GLU A 237 2.82 2.25 3.87
C GLU A 237 3.69 3.44 4.37
N PRO A 238 3.24 4.28 5.32
CA PRO A 238 4.12 5.29 5.91
C PRO A 238 5.39 4.71 6.52
N LEU A 239 5.30 3.54 7.17
CA LEU A 239 6.45 2.84 7.76
C LEU A 239 7.40 2.28 6.69
N HIS A 240 6.88 1.75 5.59
CA HIS A 240 7.70 1.29 4.47
C HIS A 240 8.45 2.45 3.81
N LYS A 241 7.80 3.60 3.61
CA LYS A 241 8.47 4.82 3.14
C LYS A 241 9.57 5.26 4.11
N LEU A 242 9.30 5.24 5.41
CA LEU A 242 10.27 5.58 6.44
C LEU A 242 11.51 4.65 6.39
N HIS A 243 11.30 3.36 6.12
CA HIS A 243 12.39 2.40 5.90
C HIS A 243 13.23 2.74 4.65
N ILE A 244 12.57 3.11 3.55
CA ILE A 244 13.27 3.51 2.31
C ILE A 244 14.14 4.74 2.53
N LEU A 245 13.69 5.69 3.37
CA LEU A 245 14.46 6.91 3.69
C LEU A 245 15.70 6.61 4.53
N ASN A 246 15.51 5.81 5.58
CA ASN A 246 16.60 5.40 6.45
C ASN A 246 16.37 3.96 6.93
N THR A 247 17.28 3.08 6.53
CA THR A 247 17.26 1.65 6.87
C THR A 247 17.42 1.40 8.37
N ASP A 248 17.96 2.37 9.14
CA ASP A 248 18.10 2.26 10.60
C ASP A 248 16.73 2.17 11.30
N ASN A 249 15.65 2.60 10.65
CA ASN A 249 14.27 2.40 11.12
C ASN A 249 13.84 0.92 11.15
N LYS A 250 14.67 -0.02 10.69
CA LYS A 250 14.37 -1.47 10.71
C LYS A 250 13.90 -1.95 12.09
N GLY A 251 14.62 -1.59 13.15
CA GLY A 251 14.28 -2.00 14.52
C GLY A 251 12.93 -1.46 14.99
N LYS A 252 12.62 -0.20 14.67
CA LYS A 252 11.32 0.45 14.92
C LYS A 252 10.18 -0.28 14.21
N ILE A 253 10.39 -0.68 12.96
CA ILE A 253 9.36 -1.36 12.17
C ILE A 253 9.12 -2.79 12.67
N ILE A 254 10.19 -3.50 13.05
CA ILE A 254 10.07 -4.82 13.69
C ILE A 254 9.26 -4.69 14.99
N ALA A 255 9.62 -3.73 15.85
CA ALA A 255 8.94 -3.47 17.11
C ALA A 255 7.45 -3.12 16.91
N TYR A 256 7.17 -2.20 15.98
CA TYR A 256 5.80 -1.83 15.63
C TYR A 256 5.00 -3.03 15.13
N SER A 257 5.53 -3.80 14.18
CA SER A 257 4.85 -4.97 13.59
C SER A 257 4.55 -6.04 14.64
N LEU A 258 5.48 -6.28 15.57
CA LEU A 258 5.27 -7.17 16.70
C LEU A 258 4.11 -6.68 17.58
N LEU A 259 4.17 -5.43 18.07
CA LEU A 259 3.16 -4.87 18.97
C LEU A 259 1.78 -4.76 18.32
N MET A 260 1.75 -4.45 17.02
CA MET A 260 0.53 -4.40 16.20
C MET A 260 -0.15 -5.77 16.16
N HIS A 261 0.56 -6.84 15.78
CA HIS A 261 -0.02 -8.18 15.76
C HIS A 261 -0.45 -8.65 17.15
N LEU A 262 0.32 -8.32 18.19
CA LEU A 262 -0.07 -8.59 19.57
C LEU A 262 -1.37 -7.87 19.97
N LEU A 263 -1.67 -6.68 19.42
CA LEU A 263 -2.95 -5.99 19.66
C LEU A 263 -4.13 -6.59 18.90
N GLU A 264 -3.89 -6.98 17.64
CA GLU A 264 -4.89 -7.57 16.77
C GLU A 264 -5.40 -8.91 17.32
N ASP A 265 -4.47 -9.77 17.75
CA ASP A 265 -4.77 -11.09 18.33
C ASP A 265 -4.77 -11.04 19.88
N PHE A 266 -5.34 -9.98 20.45
CA PHE A 266 -5.36 -9.78 21.91
C PHE A 266 -6.70 -10.21 22.53
N ASP A 267 -6.68 -11.27 23.34
CA ASP A 267 -7.83 -11.87 24.03
C ASP A 267 -7.72 -11.83 25.58
N SER A 268 -8.34 -12.80 26.29
CA SER A 268 -8.26 -12.90 27.76
C SER A 268 -6.89 -13.32 28.28
N ASP A 269 -6.12 -14.03 27.47
CA ASP A 269 -4.83 -14.62 27.83
C ASP A 269 -3.67 -13.74 27.33
N GLY A 270 -3.99 -12.68 26.59
CA GLY A 270 -3.05 -11.68 26.11
C GLY A 270 -3.01 -11.61 24.59
N GLY A 271 -1.97 -10.97 24.05
CA GLY A 271 -1.65 -10.98 22.63
C GLY A 271 -0.62 -12.05 22.29
N ALA A 272 -0.72 -12.65 21.11
CA ALA A 272 0.27 -13.60 20.62
C ALA A 272 0.51 -13.49 19.11
N VAL A 273 1.73 -13.80 18.66
CA VAL A 273 2.05 -13.94 17.24
C VAL A 273 3.15 -14.98 17.05
N SER A 274 3.01 -15.84 16.04
CA SER A 274 4.04 -16.83 15.71
C SER A 274 5.24 -16.17 15.00
N PRO A 275 6.48 -16.66 15.22
CA PRO A 275 7.66 -16.17 14.53
C PRO A 275 7.52 -16.18 13.01
N SER A 276 7.03 -17.27 12.42
CA SER A 276 6.87 -17.37 10.96
C SER A 276 5.89 -16.33 10.42
N THR A 277 4.75 -16.12 11.07
CA THR A 277 3.77 -15.08 10.68
C THR A 277 4.42 -13.70 10.65
N LEU A 278 5.10 -13.31 11.73
CA LEU A 278 5.71 -11.99 11.85
C LEU A 278 6.87 -11.79 10.85
N ILE A 279 7.72 -12.80 10.68
CA ILE A 279 8.85 -12.75 9.73
C ILE A 279 8.34 -12.64 8.29
N SER A 280 7.36 -13.49 7.93
CA SER A 280 6.71 -13.43 6.61
C SER A 280 6.11 -12.06 6.37
N PHE A 281 5.27 -11.57 7.30
CA PHE A 281 4.67 -10.24 7.24
C PHE A 281 5.72 -9.16 7.01
N ILE A 282 6.82 -9.13 7.76
CA ILE A 282 7.84 -8.08 7.62
C ILE A 282 8.52 -8.14 6.24
N GLN A 283 8.89 -9.33 5.78
CA GLN A 283 9.53 -9.53 4.48
C GLN A 283 8.62 -9.14 3.33
N GLU A 284 7.34 -9.49 3.46
CA GLU A 284 6.25 -9.19 2.56
C GLU A 284 5.98 -7.68 2.51
N ASN A 285 5.84 -7.03 3.66
CA ASN A 285 5.31 -5.68 3.74
C ASN A 285 6.39 -4.59 3.62
N PHE A 286 7.63 -4.88 4.04
CA PHE A 286 8.72 -3.90 4.09
C PHE A 286 9.93 -4.27 3.23
N GLY A 287 9.94 -5.45 2.61
CA GLY A 287 10.97 -5.86 1.66
C GLY A 287 12.33 -6.21 2.27
N PHE A 288 12.44 -6.30 3.60
CA PHE A 288 13.66 -6.69 4.29
C PHE A 288 13.46 -7.95 5.14
N SER A 289 14.53 -8.73 5.30
CA SER A 289 14.50 -9.94 6.12
C SER A 289 14.79 -9.62 7.59
N THR A 290 14.10 -10.31 8.50
CA THR A 290 14.42 -10.40 9.92
C THR A 290 14.47 -11.87 10.36
N ASN A 291 14.84 -12.13 11.61
CA ASN A 291 14.91 -13.48 12.17
C ASN A 291 14.58 -13.46 13.66
N ASP A 292 14.38 -14.65 14.22
CA ASP A 292 13.99 -14.84 15.62
C ASP A 292 14.95 -14.18 16.63
N SER A 293 16.26 -14.20 16.38
CA SER A 293 17.26 -13.58 17.26
C SER A 293 17.13 -12.05 17.27
N GLU A 294 16.92 -11.44 16.09
CA GLU A 294 16.71 -10.00 15.97
C GLU A 294 15.40 -9.56 16.65
N ILE A 295 14.31 -10.32 16.45
CA ILE A 295 13.02 -10.03 17.10
C ILE A 295 13.14 -10.13 18.63
N LYS A 296 13.82 -11.16 19.16
CA LYS A 296 14.08 -11.30 20.60
C LYS A 296 14.92 -10.17 21.17
N SER A 297 15.91 -9.67 20.42
CA SER A 297 16.67 -8.48 20.82
C SER A 297 15.78 -7.24 20.91
N ILE A 298 14.87 -7.07 19.95
CA ILE A 298 13.88 -5.98 19.96
C ILE A 298 12.91 -6.12 21.15
N MET A 299 12.45 -7.33 21.47
CA MET A 299 11.62 -7.59 22.65
C MET A 299 12.34 -7.20 23.94
N SER A 300 13.62 -7.57 24.09
CA SER A 300 14.43 -7.16 25.25
C SER A 300 14.52 -5.64 25.39
N LYS A 301 14.66 -4.92 24.26
CA LYS A 301 14.64 -3.45 24.24
C LYS A 301 13.28 -2.86 24.63
N ILE A 302 12.18 -3.48 24.20
CA ILE A 302 10.81 -3.07 24.62
C ILE A 302 10.61 -3.30 26.12
N ASN A 303 11.15 -4.37 26.68
CA ASN A 303 11.03 -4.67 28.11
C ASN A 303 11.90 -3.78 29.01
N GLU A 304 13.03 -3.24 28.50
CA GLU A 304 14.03 -2.49 29.27
C GLU A 304 13.45 -1.37 30.19
N PRO A 305 12.46 -0.56 29.75
CA PRO A 305 11.89 0.48 30.60
C PRO A 305 11.03 -0.04 31.77
N TYR A 306 10.67 -1.33 31.78
CA TYR A 306 9.74 -1.92 32.73
C TYR A 306 10.46 -2.70 33.83
N ASN A 307 9.92 -2.64 35.05
CA ASN A 307 10.39 -3.47 36.18
C ASN A 307 10.04 -4.96 36.05
N ARG A 308 9.35 -5.34 34.97
CA ARG A 308 8.98 -6.71 34.61
C ARG A 308 8.93 -6.79 33.09
N ASP A 309 9.16 -7.98 32.53
CA ASP A 309 8.92 -8.20 31.11
C ASP A 309 7.43 -7.98 30.80
N ILE A 310 7.14 -7.14 29.81
CA ILE A 310 5.78 -6.96 29.27
C ILE A 310 5.54 -7.86 28.05
N LEU A 311 6.61 -8.26 27.37
CA LEU A 311 6.64 -9.24 26.29
C LEU A 311 7.51 -10.43 26.68
N VAL A 312 7.07 -11.63 26.33
CA VAL A 312 7.76 -12.89 26.60
C VAL A 312 7.72 -13.80 25.37
N TYR A 313 8.59 -14.79 25.32
CA TYR A 313 8.51 -15.90 24.38
C TYR A 313 8.60 -17.20 25.16
N MET A 314 7.71 -18.15 24.87
CA MET A 314 7.71 -19.43 25.57
C MET A 314 8.94 -20.24 25.17
N ILE A 315 9.69 -20.77 26.14
CA ILE A 315 10.70 -21.80 25.87
C ILE A 315 10.00 -23.13 26.12
N GLY A 316 9.72 -23.87 25.04
CA GLY A 316 8.83 -25.03 25.00
C GLY A 316 8.75 -25.87 26.28
N GLY A 317 7.58 -25.80 26.93
CA GLY A 317 7.14 -26.71 27.99
C GLY A 317 5.64 -26.96 27.82
N LEU A 318 5.30 -28.20 27.41
CA LEU A 318 3.97 -28.83 27.35
C LEU A 318 2.73 -27.90 27.17
N GLY A 319 2.27 -27.77 25.93
CA GLY A 319 0.82 -27.94 25.66
C GLY A 319 0.02 -26.77 25.11
N LEU A 320 0.62 -25.63 24.79
CA LEU A 320 -0.10 -24.50 24.15
C LEU A 320 0.51 -24.15 22.79
N GLY A 321 0.71 -25.16 21.94
CA GLY A 321 1.19 -24.92 20.58
C GLY A 321 0.08 -24.25 19.76
N MET A 322 0.32 -23.01 19.31
CA MET A 322 -0.27 -22.57 18.05
C MET A 322 0.00 -23.67 17.01
N GLY A 323 -0.96 -23.98 16.14
CA GLY A 323 -0.92 -25.15 15.24
C GLY A 323 0.31 -25.27 14.33
N SER A 324 1.23 -24.29 14.34
CA SER A 324 2.54 -24.29 13.69
C SER A 324 3.66 -25.02 14.44
N GLY A 325 3.50 -25.31 15.75
CA GLY A 325 4.56 -25.91 16.58
C GLY A 325 5.70 -24.96 16.96
N GLU A 326 5.58 -23.69 16.63
CA GLU A 326 6.52 -22.63 17.01
C GLU A 326 6.20 -22.08 18.40
N SER A 327 7.20 -21.60 19.11
CA SER A 327 6.98 -20.85 20.34
C SER A 327 6.64 -19.40 20.01
N PRO A 328 5.43 -18.92 20.34
CA PRO A 328 4.99 -17.58 19.97
C PRO A 328 5.71 -16.48 20.77
N TYR A 329 5.76 -15.30 20.19
CA TYR A 329 5.96 -14.05 20.93
C TYR A 329 4.62 -13.65 21.54
N MET A 330 4.61 -13.30 22.82
CA MET A 330 3.38 -13.06 23.55
C MET A 330 3.53 -11.88 24.50
N THR A 331 2.40 -11.30 24.90
CA THR A 331 2.37 -10.43 26.08
C THR A 331 2.47 -11.27 27.36
N SER A 332 3.14 -10.75 28.38
CA SER A 332 3.17 -11.41 29.70
C SER A 332 1.91 -11.13 30.52
N ASP A 333 1.68 -11.95 31.54
CA ASP A 333 0.55 -11.79 32.47
C ASP A 333 0.44 -10.36 33.02
N GLY A 334 -0.78 -9.82 32.96
CA GLY A 334 -1.09 -8.47 33.44
C GLY A 334 -0.67 -7.34 32.50
N THR A 335 -0.08 -7.63 31.34
CA THR A 335 0.10 -6.64 30.27
C THR A 335 -1.23 -6.39 29.60
N THR A 336 -1.63 -5.13 29.42
CA THR A 336 -2.95 -4.76 28.87
C THR A 336 -2.84 -4.18 27.46
N LYS A 337 -3.94 -4.15 26.69
CA LYS A 337 -3.98 -3.44 25.41
C LYS A 337 -3.53 -1.97 25.53
N SER A 338 -3.79 -1.31 26.67
CA SER A 338 -3.34 0.07 26.87
C SER A 338 -1.81 0.17 26.90
N VAL A 339 -1.14 -0.74 27.61
CA VAL A 339 0.33 -0.79 27.67
C VAL A 339 0.91 -1.00 26.28
N ILE A 340 0.37 -1.95 25.51
CA ILE A 340 0.85 -2.20 24.14
C ILE A 340 0.61 -0.99 23.23
N ARG A 341 -0.54 -0.30 23.34
CA ARG A 341 -0.80 0.93 22.57
C ARG A 341 0.13 2.08 22.95
N ASP A 342 0.54 2.19 24.20
CA ASP A 342 1.51 3.20 24.63
C ASP A 342 2.91 2.86 24.12
N GLU A 343 3.31 1.58 24.18
CA GLU A 343 4.56 1.12 23.57
C GLU A 343 4.61 1.36 22.07
N ILE A 344 3.51 1.18 21.33
CA ILE A 344 3.47 1.51 19.91
C ILE A 344 3.82 3.00 19.67
N LYS A 345 3.38 3.91 20.54
CA LYS A 345 3.73 5.34 20.41
C LYS A 345 5.22 5.56 20.65
N ASP A 346 5.79 4.83 21.60
CA ASP A 346 7.19 4.95 22.01
C ASP A 346 8.15 4.34 20.99
N VAL A 347 7.85 3.16 20.44
CA VAL A 347 8.69 2.56 19.38
C VAL A 347 8.73 3.43 18.13
N LEU A 348 7.64 4.13 17.80
CA LEU A 348 7.60 5.08 16.69
C LEU A 348 8.54 6.29 16.91
N ASN A 349 8.96 6.57 18.16
CA ASN A 349 9.96 7.57 18.51
C ASN A 349 11.41 7.04 18.58
N TRP A 350 11.65 5.75 18.36
CA TRP A 350 13.02 5.23 18.41
C TRP A 350 13.91 5.89 17.34
N ASN A 351 15.16 6.19 17.72
CA ASN A 351 16.19 6.71 16.83
C ASN A 351 16.85 5.59 16.02
#